data_AF-A0ABD6E6E6-F1
#
_entry.id   AF-A0ABD6E6E6-F1
#
_cell.length_a   1.000
_cell.length_b   1.000
_cell.length_c   1.000
_cell.angle_alpha   90.00
_cell.angle_beta   90.00
_cell.angle_gamma   90.00
#
_symmetry.space_group_name_H-M   'P 1'
#
loop_
_entity.id
_entity.type
_entity.pdbx_description
1 polymer ?
#
loop_
_entity_poly.entity_id
_entity_poly.type
_entity_poly.pdbx_seq_one_letter_code
_entity_poly.pdbx_strand_id
1 'polypeptide(L)'
;MWQNEVPKITVNTPSPHPGRGVYGFAFYLCSWFLLFVYLVWAIVPSPWLTSLNLTYVPAKYWAILLPSLFPILVFAYTFGVFVVNVIRFEGVLDDVEVVENDFSDSVSTRSFDLKHYLHSDLNRVEKKETPSSAENF
;
A
#
# COMPACT_ATOMS: atom_id res chain seq x y z
N MET A 1 -29.80 -18.32 56.97
CA MET A 1 -28.99 -17.09 57.00
C MET A 1 -27.97 -17.22 55.89
N TRP A 2 -28.05 -16.32 54.91
CA TRP A 2 -27.59 -16.49 53.53
C TRP A 2 -26.06 -16.46 53.40
N GLN A 3 -25.48 -17.47 52.74
CA GLN A 3 -24.09 -17.41 52.28
C GLN A 3 -24.05 -16.49 51.07
N ASN A 4 -23.59 -15.27 51.30
CA ASN A 4 -23.47 -14.24 50.27
C ASN A 4 -22.41 -14.70 49.26
N GLU A 5 -22.82 -15.07 48.05
CA GLU A 5 -21.90 -15.35 46.96
C GLU A 5 -21.16 -14.04 46.61
N VAL A 6 -19.89 -13.97 46.97
CA VAL A 6 -19.03 -12.85 46.59
C VAL A 6 -19.00 -12.82 45.06
N PRO A 7 -19.34 -11.71 44.40
CA PRO A 7 -19.31 -11.64 42.95
C PRO A 7 -17.89 -11.93 42.47
N LYS A 8 -17.74 -12.94 41.61
CA LYS A 8 -16.47 -13.27 40.97
C LYS A 8 -16.11 -12.13 40.02
N ILE A 9 -15.37 -11.14 40.52
CA ILE A 9 -14.83 -10.05 39.70
C ILE A 9 -13.78 -10.68 38.76
N THR A 10 -14.17 -10.97 37.53
CA THR A 10 -13.24 -11.41 36.49
C THR A 10 -12.41 -10.21 36.06
N VAL A 11 -11.21 -10.08 36.64
CA VAL A 11 -10.24 -9.06 36.27
C VAL A 11 -9.76 -9.38 34.85
N ASN A 12 -10.34 -8.71 33.84
CA ASN A 12 -9.88 -8.78 32.46
C ASN A 12 -8.62 -7.94 32.31
N THR A 13 -7.52 -8.38 32.92
CA THR A 13 -6.23 -7.73 32.77
C THR A 13 -5.69 -8.05 31.37
N PRO A 14 -5.22 -7.06 30.59
CA PRO A 14 -4.56 -7.30 29.30
C PRO A 14 -3.16 -7.92 29.46
N SER A 15 -2.67 -8.06 30.69
CA SER A 15 -1.38 -8.69 30.98
C SER A 15 -1.34 -10.14 30.47
N PRO A 16 -0.23 -10.57 29.83
CA PRO A 16 -0.06 -11.95 29.37
C PRO A 16 -0.13 -12.89 30.57
N HIS A 17 -1.25 -13.60 30.68
CA HIS A 17 -1.48 -14.57 31.74
C HIS A 17 -0.99 -15.95 31.27
N PRO A 18 -0.17 -16.68 32.04
CA PRO A 18 0.39 -17.97 31.62
C PRO A 18 -0.68 -18.99 31.18
N GLY A 19 -1.85 -18.98 31.82
CA GLY A 19 -2.98 -19.84 31.46
C GLY A 19 -3.57 -19.59 30.06
N ARG A 20 -3.37 -18.40 29.47
CA ARG A 20 -3.89 -18.06 28.13
C ARG A 20 -3.07 -18.69 26.99
N GLY A 21 -1.79 -19.01 27.23
CA GLY A 21 -0.88 -19.56 26.21
C GLY A 21 -0.95 -21.08 26.03
N VAL A 22 -1.59 -21.79 26.95
CA VAL A 22 -1.62 -23.26 26.95
C VAL A 22 -2.32 -23.83 25.71
N TYR A 23 -3.41 -23.19 25.27
CA TYR A 23 -4.13 -23.62 24.06
C TYR A 23 -3.27 -23.45 22.81
N GLY A 24 -2.54 -22.33 22.69
CA GLY A 24 -1.63 -22.09 21.57
C GLY A 24 -0.49 -23.10 21.53
N PHE A 25 0.08 -23.43 22.70
CA PHE A 25 1.12 -24.45 22.81
C PHE A 25 0.60 -25.85 22.45
N ALA A 26 -0.60 -26.23 22.93
CA ALA A 26 -1.23 -27.49 22.56
C ALA A 26 -1.49 -27.57 21.04
N PHE A 27 -1.99 -26.48 20.44
CA PHE A 27 -2.18 -26.39 18.99
C PHE A 27 -0.87 -26.46 18.21
N TYR A 28 0.21 -25.87 18.71
CA TYR A 28 1.54 -25.95 18.09
C TYR A 28 2.04 -27.40 18.02
N LEU A 29 1.97 -28.13 19.13
CA LEU A 29 2.34 -29.55 19.16
C LEU A 29 1.43 -30.39 18.25
N CYS A 30 0.13 -30.12 18.28
CA CYS A 30 -0.84 -30.79 17.42
C CYS A 30 -0.54 -30.52 15.93
N SER A 31 -0.22 -29.28 15.57
CA SER A 31 0.13 -28.89 14.19
C SER A 31 1.37 -29.64 13.70
N TRP A 32 2.42 -29.74 14.51
CA TRP A 32 3.61 -30.53 14.18
C TRP A 32 3.31 -32.01 14.00
N PHE A 33 2.52 -32.58 14.91
CA PHE A 33 2.13 -33.98 14.83
C PHE A 33 1.30 -34.27 13.57
N LEU A 34 0.29 -33.44 13.30
CA LEU A 34 -0.55 -33.54 12.10
C LEU A 34 0.28 -33.36 10.82
N LEU A 35 1.23 -32.42 10.81
CA LEU A 35 2.13 -32.21 9.67
C LEU A 35 3.00 -33.44 9.42
N PHE A 36 3.52 -34.08 10.47
CA PHE A 36 4.31 -35.30 10.31
C PHE A 36 3.48 -36.46 9.75
N VAL A 37 2.30 -36.70 10.31
CA VAL A 37 1.36 -37.73 9.81
C VAL A 37 0.98 -37.44 8.35
N TYR A 38 0.74 -36.18 8.02
CA TYR A 38 0.44 -35.73 6.66
C TYR A 38 1.61 -35.97 5.70
N LEU A 39 2.85 -35.67 6.11
CA LEU A 39 4.04 -35.88 5.29
C LEU A 39 4.26 -37.36 4.99
N VAL A 40 4.12 -38.21 6.02
CA VAL A 40 4.23 -39.67 5.89
C VAL A 40 3.18 -40.17 4.91
N TRP A 41 1.92 -39.75 5.07
CA TRP A 41 0.84 -40.12 4.15
C TRP A 41 1.10 -39.65 2.71
N ALA A 42 1.61 -38.42 2.52
CA ALA A 42 1.89 -37.86 1.21
C ALA A 42 3.01 -38.62 0.46
N ILE A 43 4.06 -39.04 1.18
CA ILE A 43 5.22 -39.72 0.59
C ILE A 43 4.95 -41.21 0.34
N VAL A 44 4.20 -41.88 1.23
CA VAL A 44 3.98 -43.34 1.14
C VAL A 44 3.23 -43.73 -0.14
N PRO A 45 3.74 -44.68 -0.96
CA PRO A 45 3.07 -45.15 -2.19
C PRO A 45 1.70 -45.80 -1.92
N SER A 46 0.75 -45.66 -2.86
CA SER A 46 -0.60 -46.26 -2.72
C SER A 46 -0.60 -47.77 -2.47
N PRO A 47 0.28 -48.59 -3.09
CA PRO A 47 0.32 -50.02 -2.81
C PRO A 47 0.58 -50.35 -1.33
N TRP A 48 1.39 -49.55 -0.64
CA TRP A 48 1.71 -49.75 0.77
C TRP A 48 0.53 -49.37 1.68
N LEU A 49 -0.23 -48.34 1.30
CA LEU A 49 -1.45 -47.95 2.02
C LEU A 49 -2.54 -49.02 1.91
N THR A 50 -2.70 -49.63 0.73
CA THR A 50 -3.66 -50.73 0.53
C THR A 50 -3.28 -51.96 1.37
N SER A 51 -1.98 -52.24 1.55
CA SER A 51 -1.51 -53.32 2.44
C SER A 51 -1.75 -53.04 3.94
N LEU A 52 -1.89 -51.77 4.32
CA LEU A 52 -2.23 -51.35 5.69
C LEU A 52 -3.74 -51.21 5.92
N ASN A 53 -4.57 -51.75 5.01
CA ASN A 53 -6.04 -51.63 5.01
C ASN A 53 -6.57 -50.17 4.92
N LEU A 54 -5.74 -49.21 4.49
CA LEU A 54 -6.13 -47.82 4.25
C LEU A 54 -6.60 -47.62 2.80
N THR A 55 -7.68 -48.28 2.41
CA THR A 55 -8.20 -48.27 1.02
C THR A 55 -9.04 -47.02 0.69
N TYR A 56 -9.51 -46.27 1.70
CA TYR A 56 -10.46 -45.15 1.53
C TYR A 56 -9.84 -43.76 1.64
N VAL A 57 -8.51 -43.63 1.61
CA VAL A 57 -7.87 -42.31 1.61
C VAL A 57 -8.12 -41.58 0.29
N PRO A 58 -8.35 -40.25 0.32
CA PRO A 58 -8.57 -39.46 -0.88
C PRO A 58 -7.34 -39.53 -1.79
N ALA A 59 -7.57 -39.35 -3.09
CA ALA A 59 -6.51 -39.46 -4.08
C ALA A 59 -5.33 -38.50 -3.81
N LYS A 60 -4.11 -38.93 -4.16
CA LYS A 60 -2.86 -38.25 -3.78
C LYS A 60 -2.73 -36.80 -4.24
N TYR A 61 -3.47 -36.36 -5.25
CA TYR A 61 -3.46 -34.96 -5.70
C TYR A 61 -3.92 -34.00 -4.59
N TRP A 62 -4.76 -34.46 -3.66
CA TRP A 62 -5.14 -33.69 -2.46
C TRP A 62 -3.94 -33.33 -1.57
N ALA A 63 -2.87 -34.14 -1.60
CA ALA A 63 -1.63 -33.86 -0.88
C ALA A 63 -0.85 -32.65 -1.43
N ILE A 64 -1.12 -32.25 -2.67
CA ILE A 64 -0.48 -31.09 -3.31
C ILE A 64 -1.43 -29.89 -3.25
N LEU A 65 -2.72 -30.17 -3.41
CA LEU A 65 -3.75 -29.15 -3.44
C LEU A 65 -3.83 -28.39 -2.11
N LEU A 66 -3.85 -29.10 -0.96
CA LEU A 66 -3.86 -28.46 0.37
C LEU A 66 -2.71 -27.45 0.61
N PRO A 67 -1.42 -27.82 0.45
CA PRO A 67 -0.32 -26.90 0.69
C PRO A 67 -0.24 -25.79 -0.35
N SER A 68 -0.77 -26.01 -1.55
CA SER A 68 -0.81 -24.99 -2.61
C SER A 68 -1.89 -23.92 -2.38
N LEU A 69 -2.99 -24.23 -1.70
CA LEU A 69 -4.08 -23.27 -1.47
C LEU A 69 -3.66 -22.06 -0.63
N PHE A 70 -2.81 -22.26 0.39
CA PHE A 70 -2.37 -21.15 1.25
C PHE A 70 -1.63 -20.05 0.49
N PRO A 71 -0.53 -20.33 -0.26
CA PRO A 71 0.14 -19.29 -1.04
C PRO A 71 -0.74 -18.73 -2.16
N ILE A 72 -1.64 -19.53 -2.76
CA ILE A 72 -2.58 -19.03 -3.77
C ILE A 72 -3.55 -18.00 -3.17
N LEU A 73 -4.10 -18.26 -1.98
CA LEU A 73 -5.00 -17.32 -1.30
C LEU A 73 -4.27 -16.03 -0.89
N VAL A 74 -3.05 -16.15 -0.36
CA VAL A 74 -2.23 -14.97 0.00
C VAL A 74 -1.88 -14.16 -1.24
N PHE A 75 -1.52 -14.83 -2.34
CA PHE A 75 -1.25 -14.17 -3.62
C PHE A 75 -2.50 -13.48 -4.15
N ALA A 76 -3.65 -14.16 -4.18
CA ALA A 76 -4.91 -13.59 -4.64
C ALA A 76 -5.34 -12.37 -3.80
N TYR A 77 -5.19 -12.45 -2.48
CA TYR A 77 -5.46 -11.33 -1.58
C TYR A 77 -4.54 -10.13 -1.86
N THR A 78 -3.23 -10.38 -1.92
CA THR A 78 -2.22 -9.34 -2.16
C THR A 78 -2.44 -8.68 -3.53
N PHE A 79 -2.68 -9.49 -4.56
CA PHE A 79 -2.98 -9.03 -5.90
C PHE A 79 -4.28 -8.21 -5.94
N GLY A 80 -5.33 -8.65 -5.25
CA GLY A 80 -6.59 -7.91 -5.15
C GLY A 80 -6.41 -6.53 -4.50
N VAL A 81 -5.67 -6.47 -3.38
CA VAL A 81 -5.33 -5.20 -2.73
C VAL A 81 -4.50 -4.31 -3.67
N PHE A 82 -3.53 -4.89 -4.38
CA PHE A 82 -2.72 -4.17 -5.36
C PHE A 82 -3.59 -3.56 -6.48
N VAL A 83 -4.50 -4.33 -7.07
CA VAL A 83 -5.43 -3.84 -8.11
C VAL A 83 -6.30 -2.70 -7.58
N VAL A 84 -6.87 -2.84 -6.38
CA VAL A 84 -7.68 -1.78 -5.76
C VAL A 84 -6.85 -0.52 -5.52
N ASN A 85 -5.59 -0.68 -5.07
CA ASN A 85 -4.68 0.44 -4.89
C ASN A 85 -4.40 1.15 -6.22
N VAL A 86 -4.13 0.41 -7.31
CA VAL A 86 -3.88 1.00 -8.64
C VAL A 86 -5.08 1.81 -9.13
N ILE A 87 -6.31 1.30 -9.01
CA ILE A 87 -7.52 2.03 -9.41
C ILE A 87 -7.70 3.31 -8.58
N ARG A 88 -7.35 3.27 -7.29
CA ARG A 88 -7.39 4.46 -6.43
C ARG A 88 -6.31 5.49 -6.78
N PHE A 89 -5.16 5.06 -7.31
CA PHE A 89 -4.11 5.95 -7.78
C PHE A 89 -4.51 6.71 -9.04
N GLU A 90 -5.29 6.13 -9.96
CA GLU A 90 -5.76 6.86 -11.15
C GLU A 90 -6.55 8.12 -10.76
N GLY A 91 -7.43 8.02 -9.76
CA GLY A 91 -8.19 9.18 -9.27
C GLY A 91 -7.37 10.27 -8.57
N VAL A 92 -6.11 10.01 -8.18
CA VAL A 92 -5.23 11.03 -7.57
C VAL A 92 -4.54 11.90 -8.62
N LEU A 93 -4.41 11.39 -9.86
CA LEU A 93 -3.74 12.10 -10.95
C LEU A 93 -4.68 13.06 -11.70
N ASP A 94 -6.00 12.85 -11.60
CA ASP A 94 -7.01 13.76 -12.16
C ASP A 94 -7.13 15.08 -11.37
N ASP A 95 -6.74 15.08 -10.09
CA ASP A 95 -6.80 16.24 -9.19
C ASP A 95 -5.44 16.97 -9.09
N VAL A 96 -4.45 16.53 -9.86
CA VAL A 96 -3.24 17.33 -10.11
C VAL A 96 -3.63 18.41 -11.11
N GLU A 97 -4.25 19.46 -10.59
CA GLU A 97 -4.36 20.75 -11.25
C GLU A 97 -2.94 21.12 -11.70
N VAL A 98 -2.70 21.11 -13.01
CA VAL A 98 -1.48 21.67 -13.59
C VAL A 98 -1.47 23.11 -13.13
N VAL A 99 -0.65 23.41 -12.12
CA VAL A 99 -0.42 24.77 -11.65
C VAL A 99 0.07 25.56 -12.86
N GLU A 100 -0.86 26.22 -13.55
CA GLU A 100 -0.56 27.10 -14.66
C GLU A 100 0.21 28.26 -14.04
N ASN A 101 1.50 28.31 -14.40
CA ASN A 101 2.50 29.07 -13.67
C ASN A 101 2.08 30.55 -13.49
N ASP A 102 1.83 30.94 -12.24
CA ASP A 102 1.67 32.33 -11.76
C ASP A 102 2.91 33.22 -12.10
N PHE A 103 3.98 32.59 -12.57
CA PHE A 103 5.14 33.27 -13.15
C PHE A 103 4.84 33.99 -14.48
N SER A 104 3.79 33.61 -15.22
CA SER A 104 3.42 34.27 -16.48
C SER A 104 3.04 35.75 -16.28
N ASP A 105 2.30 36.05 -15.21
CA ASP A 105 1.85 37.41 -14.91
C ASP A 105 3.01 38.34 -14.54
N SER A 106 4.01 37.83 -13.81
CA SER A 106 5.22 38.59 -13.48
C SER A 106 6.08 38.90 -14.72
N VAL A 107 6.13 37.99 -15.70
CA VAL A 107 6.88 38.18 -16.96
C VAL A 107 6.17 39.18 -17.86
N SER A 108 4.83 39.09 -17.97
CA SER A 108 4.02 40.04 -18.73
C SER A 108 4.15 41.46 -18.18
N THR A 109 4.04 41.61 -16.85
CA THR A 109 4.16 42.91 -16.17
C THR A 109 5.55 43.52 -16.35
N ARG A 110 6.63 42.75 -16.17
CA ARG A 110 8.00 43.23 -16.42
C ARG A 110 8.24 43.59 -17.88
N SER A 111 7.67 42.84 -18.82
CA SER A 111 7.82 43.13 -20.26
C SER A 111 7.15 44.45 -20.64
N PHE A 112 6.01 44.76 -20.03
CA PHE A 112 5.29 46.01 -20.24
C PHE A 112 6.07 47.19 -19.65
N ASP A 113 6.59 47.04 -18.43
CA ASP A 113 7.37 48.08 -17.75
C ASP A 113 8.67 48.37 -18.53
N LEU A 114 9.40 47.33 -18.96
CA LEU A 114 10.62 47.48 -19.76
C LEU A 114 10.37 48.21 -21.09
N LYS A 115 9.24 47.94 -21.77
CA LYS A 115 8.88 48.68 -22.99
C LYS A 115 8.69 50.17 -22.71
N HIS A 116 8.09 50.52 -21.57
CA HIS A 116 7.89 51.91 -21.17
C HIS A 116 9.23 52.60 -20.87
N TYR A 117 10.13 51.96 -20.13
CA TYR A 117 11.47 52.49 -19.87
C TYR A 117 12.26 52.68 -21.17
N LEU A 118 12.29 51.67 -22.04
CA LEU A 118 12.99 51.75 -23.32
C LEU A 118 12.43 52.85 -24.22
N HIS A 119 11.11 53.04 -24.27
CA HIS A 119 10.52 54.13 -25.06
C HIS A 119 10.88 55.52 -24.48
N SER A 120 10.97 55.65 -23.16
CA SER A 120 11.39 56.89 -22.51
C SER A 120 12.87 57.21 -22.77
N ASP A 121 13.72 56.19 -22.76
CA ASP A 121 15.14 56.34 -23.05
C ASP A 121 15.38 56.61 -24.55
N LEU A 122 14.66 55.94 -25.45
CA LEU A 122 14.71 56.24 -26.87
C LEU A 122 14.29 57.68 -27.17
N ASN A 123 13.17 58.15 -26.59
CA ASN A 123 12.76 59.55 -26.73
C ASN A 123 13.80 60.52 -26.13
N ARG A 124 14.46 60.13 -25.04
CA ARG A 124 15.51 60.96 -24.40
C ARG A 124 16.77 61.01 -25.25
N VAL A 125 17.12 59.93 -25.94
CA VAL A 125 18.25 59.87 -26.88
C VAL A 125 17.91 60.63 -28.16
N GLU A 126 16.72 60.43 -28.74
CA GLU A 126 16.24 61.15 -29.92
C GLU A 126 16.23 62.67 -29.69
N LYS A 127 15.78 63.12 -28.50
CA LYS A 127 15.80 64.54 -28.12
C LYS A 127 17.20 65.10 -27.86
N LYS A 128 18.19 64.23 -27.61
CA LYS A 128 19.61 64.63 -27.50
C LYS A 128 20.32 64.62 -28.86
N GLU A 129 19.87 63.79 -29.78
CA GLU A 129 20.41 63.69 -31.13
C GLU A 129 19.75 64.64 -32.12
N THR A 130 18.59 65.25 -31.81
CA THR A 130 18.14 66.46 -32.52
C THR A 130 19.06 67.62 -32.14
N PRO A 131 19.97 68.03 -33.04
CA PRO A 131 20.91 69.09 -32.71
C PRO A 131 20.12 70.39 -32.54
N SER A 132 20.55 71.18 -31.56
CA SER A 132 20.34 72.63 -31.43
C SER A 132 20.83 73.38 -32.69
N SER A 133 20.28 73.06 -33.86
CA SER A 133 20.72 73.52 -35.17
C SER A 133 19.55 73.70 -36.15
N ALA A 134 18.35 73.98 -35.65
CA ALA A 134 17.22 74.46 -36.45
C ALA A 134 16.65 75.79 -35.92
N GLU A 135 17.43 76.54 -35.14
CA GLU A 135 17.22 77.97 -34.91
C GLU A 135 18.55 78.68 -35.13
N ASN A 136 18.80 79.03 -36.40
CA ASN A 136 19.65 80.13 -36.87
C ASN A 136 19.81 79.95 -38.39
N PHE A 137 18.75 80.24 -39.14
CA PHE A 137 18.78 80.98 -40.42
C PHE A 137 17.35 81.31 -40.85
#